data_AF-A0A2U8WLN5-F1
#
_entry.id   AF-A0A2U8WLN5-F1
#
_cell.length_a   1.000
_cell.length_b   1.000
_cell.length_c   1.000
_cell.angle_alpha   90.00
_cell.angle_beta   90.00
_cell.angle_gamma   90.00
#
_symmetry.space_group_name_H-M   'P 1'
#
loop_
_entity.id
_entity.type
_entity.pdbx_description
1 polymer ?
#
loop_
_entity_poly.entity_id
_entity_poly.type
_entity_poly.pdbx_seq_one_letter_code
_entity_poly.pdbx_strand_id
1 'polypeptide(L)' 'MRRALLFLALLSPATVLAQGAPESAPPDDRQVCETKADRSGITGDNRATYLRECEAGERLVRGDAPR' A
#
# COMPACT_ATOMS: atom_id res chain seq x y z
N MET A 1 -14.00 -34.91 50.26
CA MET A 1 -14.14 -35.21 48.80
C MET A 1 -14.17 -33.87 48.06
N ARG A 2 -13.04 -33.24 47.73
CA ARG A 2 -12.06 -33.57 46.66
C ARG A 2 -12.62 -33.40 45.25
N ARG A 3 -13.26 -32.27 44.91
CA ARG A 3 -13.55 -31.84 43.53
C ARG A 3 -13.65 -30.31 43.44
N ALA A 4 -12.54 -29.61 43.62
CA ALA A 4 -12.50 -28.15 43.47
C ALA A 4 -11.21 -27.71 42.77
N LEU A 5 -10.82 -28.42 41.71
CA LEU A 5 -9.70 -28.05 40.85
C LEU A 5 -10.00 -28.70 39.51
N LEU A 6 -10.28 -27.93 38.46
CA LEU A 6 -10.13 -28.28 37.03
C LEU A 6 -10.92 -27.29 36.15
N PHE A 7 -10.60 -25.99 36.17
CA PHE A 7 -10.97 -25.07 35.08
C PHE A 7 -9.94 -23.94 34.91
N LEU A 8 -8.64 -24.28 34.96
CA LEU A 8 -7.56 -23.41 34.48
C LEU A 8 -7.01 -24.00 33.18
N ALA A 9 -7.91 -24.17 32.21
CA ALA A 9 -7.54 -24.51 30.84
C ALA A 9 -7.28 -23.21 30.08
N LEU A 10 -6.01 -22.83 30.06
CA LEU A 10 -5.32 -22.25 28.89
C LEU A 10 -6.12 -21.21 28.09
N LEU A 11 -6.29 -20.01 28.64
CA LEU A 11 -6.36 -18.82 27.79
C LEU A 11 -4.94 -18.52 27.30
N SER A 12 -4.49 -19.27 26.31
CA SER A 12 -3.36 -18.86 25.48
C SER A 12 -3.86 -17.69 24.64
N PRO A 13 -3.34 -16.46 24.82
CA PRO A 13 -3.55 -15.44 23.83
C PRO A 13 -2.80 -15.91 22.59
N ALA A 14 -3.54 -16.45 21.62
CA ALA A 14 -3.04 -16.55 20.26
C ALA A 14 -2.78 -15.11 19.82
N THR A 15 -1.56 -14.64 20.00
CA THR A 15 -1.06 -13.45 19.32
C THR A 15 -1.09 -13.82 17.85
N VAL A 16 -2.22 -13.55 17.21
CA VAL A 16 -2.30 -13.45 15.76
C VAL A 16 -1.29 -12.37 15.40
N LEU A 17 -0.09 -12.82 15.02
CA LEU A 17 0.78 -12.02 14.19
C LEU A 17 -0.05 -11.78 12.94
N ALA A 18 -0.73 -10.63 12.90
CA ALA A 18 -1.13 -10.01 11.67
C ALA A 18 0.18 -9.82 10.91
N GLN A 19 0.56 -10.86 10.16
CA GLN A 19 1.56 -10.78 9.13
C GLN A 19 0.97 -9.75 8.19
N GLY A 20 1.35 -8.48 8.38
CA GLY A 20 1.14 -7.45 7.41
C GLY A 20 1.61 -8.07 6.11
N ALA A 21 0.66 -8.30 5.20
CA ALA A 21 1.00 -8.57 3.83
C ALA A 21 2.06 -7.52 3.45
N PRO A 22 3.09 -7.86 2.66
CA PRO A 22 4.03 -6.86 2.21
C PRO A 22 3.18 -5.73 1.60
N GLU A 23 3.14 -4.60 2.31
CA GLU A 23 2.47 -3.40 1.85
C GLU A 23 3.20 -3.12 0.55
N SER A 24 2.58 -3.50 -0.58
CA SER A 24 3.17 -3.35 -1.89
C SER A 24 3.62 -1.90 -1.94
N ALA A 25 4.94 -1.68 -1.96
CA ALA A 25 5.49 -0.35 -1.89
C ALA A 25 4.72 0.50 -2.90
N PRO A 26 4.19 1.68 -2.51
CA PRO A 26 3.39 2.50 -3.40
C PRO A 26 4.11 2.59 -4.73
N PRO A 27 3.44 2.29 -5.85
CA PRO A 27 4.10 2.33 -7.15
C PRO A 27 4.79 3.69 -7.30
N ASP A 28 6.03 3.66 -7.79
CA ASP A 28 6.79 4.88 -8.04
C ASP A 28 5.91 5.83 -8.88
N ASP A 29 5.84 7.11 -8.51
CA ASP A 29 4.98 8.10 -9.19
C ASP A 29 5.23 8.07 -10.69
N ARG A 30 6.50 7.85 -11.06
CA ARG A 30 6.92 7.72 -12.43
C ARG A 30 6.28 6.53 -13.15
N GLN A 31 6.16 5.38 -12.49
CA GLN A 31 5.55 4.18 -13.09
C GLN A 31 4.04 4.37 -13.32
N VAL A 32 3.35 5.06 -12.40
CA VAL A 32 1.95 5.43 -12.56
C VAL A 32 1.79 6.34 -13.78
N CYS A 33 2.66 7.34 -13.90
CA CYS A 33 2.64 8.29 -15.01
C CYS A 33 3.01 7.66 -16.36
N GLU A 34 4.00 6.77 -16.41
CA GLU A 34 4.34 6.01 -17.63
C GLU A 34 3.16 5.15 -18.09
N THR A 35 2.50 4.45 -17.15
CA THR A 35 1.32 3.63 -17.47
C THR A 35 0.17 4.48 -18.00
N LYS A 36 -0.08 5.65 -17.41
CA LYS A 36 -1.13 6.57 -17.90
C LYS A 36 -0.78 7.12 -19.28
N ALA A 37 0.47 7.52 -19.50
CA ALA A 37 0.94 7.97 -20.81
C ALA A 37 0.73 6.91 -21.89
N ASP A 38 1.08 5.66 -21.61
CA ASP A 38 0.91 4.53 -22.53
C ASP A 38 -0.57 4.26 -22.84
N ARG A 39 -1.42 4.22 -21.82
CA ARG A 39 -2.88 4.04 -22.00
C ARG A 39 -3.52 5.16 -22.80
N SER A 40 -3.00 6.38 -22.65
CA SER A 40 -3.48 7.56 -23.38
C SER A 40 -2.81 7.74 -24.75
N GLY A 41 -1.89 6.86 -25.15
CA GLY A 41 -1.17 6.96 -26.42
C GLY A 41 -0.24 8.17 -26.51
N ILE A 42 0.18 8.73 -25.37
CA ILE A 42 1.07 9.89 -25.31
C ILE A 42 2.51 9.43 -25.56
N THR A 43 3.04 9.86 -26.70
CA THR A 43 4.37 9.47 -27.21
C THR A 43 5.17 10.70 -27.64
N GLY A 44 6.45 10.49 -27.98
CA GLY A 44 7.34 11.54 -28.45
C GLY A 44 7.55 12.67 -27.44
N ASP A 45 7.70 13.90 -27.93
CA ASP A 45 8.00 15.08 -27.10
C ASP A 45 6.90 15.40 -26.07
N ASN A 46 5.65 15.05 -26.40
CA ASN A 46 4.51 15.21 -25.50
C ASN A 46 4.62 14.31 -24.27
N ARG A 47 5.32 13.17 -24.38
CA ARG A 47 5.53 12.24 -23.27
C ARG A 47 6.38 12.86 -22.17
N ALA A 48 7.47 13.53 -22.52
CA ALA A 48 8.35 14.15 -21.53
C ALA A 48 7.64 15.25 -20.73
N THR A 49 6.82 16.06 -21.40
CA THR A 49 6.00 17.08 -20.73
C THR A 49 4.93 16.45 -19.87
N TYR A 50 4.23 15.43 -20.38
CA TYR A 50 3.22 14.72 -19.62
C TYR A 50 3.78 14.09 -18.34
N LEU A 51 4.94 13.44 -18.41
CA LEU A 51 5.55 12.79 -17.24
C LEU A 51 5.90 13.81 -16.15
N ARG A 52 6.45 14.98 -16.51
CA ARG A 52 6.76 16.03 -15.52
C ARG A 52 5.53 16.53 -14.77
N GLU A 53 4.46 16.84 -15.51
CA GLU A 53 3.21 17.35 -14.92
C GLU A 53 2.50 16.26 -14.11
N CYS A 54 2.49 15.03 -14.62
CA CYS A 54 1.88 13.90 -13.94
C CYS A 54 2.61 13.58 -12.62
N GLU A 55 3.93 13.47 -12.61
CA GLU A 55 4.71 13.18 -11.41
C GLU A 55 4.54 14.26 -10.33
N ALA A 56 4.46 15.53 -10.75
CA ALA A 56 4.16 16.63 -9.84
C ALA A 56 2.77 16.47 -9.20
N GLY A 57 1.77 16.06 -9.99
CA GLY A 57 0.43 15.75 -9.51
C GLY A 57 0.38 14.56 -8.55
N GLU A 58 1.01 13.44 -8.88
CA GLU A 58 1.03 12.23 -8.02
C GLU A 58 1.69 12.51 -6.67
N ARG A 59 2.75 13.34 -6.64
CA ARG A 59 3.41 13.76 -5.39
C ARG A 59 2.46 14.53 -4.46
N LEU A 60 1.59 15.37 -5.00
CA LEU A 60 0.59 16.10 -4.22
C LEU A 60 -0.45 15.14 -3.64
N VAL A 61 -0.98 14.23 -4.48
CA VAL A 61 -1.97 13.23 -4.05
C VAL A 61 -1.41 12.35 -2.92
N ARG A 62 -0.15 11.93 -3.02
CA ARG A 62 0.51 11.15 -1.97
C ARG A 62 0.74 11.96 -0.69
N GLY A 63 1.06 13.24 -0.82
CA GLY A 63 1.23 14.15 0.33
C GLY A 63 -0.06 14.39 1.10
N ASP A 64 -1.20 14.40 0.41
CA ASP A 64 -2.54 14.58 0.98
C ASP A 64 -3.18 13.26 1.48
N ALA A 65 -2.58 12.11 1.19
CA ALA A 65 -3.09 10.82 1.65
C ALA A 65 -2.90 10.67 3.18
N PRO A 66 -3.97 10.34 3.95
CA PRO A 66 -3.83 10.07 5.37
C PRO A 66 -2.92 8.85 5.59
N ARG A 67 -1.93 9.00 6.47
CA ARG A 67 -1.00 7.94 6.86
C ARG A 67 -1.61 6.95 7.84
#